data_AF-A0AAF0RM69-F1
#
_entry.id   AF-A0AAF0RM69-F1
#
_cell.length_a   1.000
_cell.length_b   1.000
_cell.length_c   1.000
_cell.angle_alpha   90.00
_cell.angle_beta   90.00
_cell.angle_gamma   90.00
#
_symmetry.space_group_name_H-M   'P 1'
#
loop_
_entity.id
_entity.type
_entity.pdbx_description
1 polymer ?
#
loop_
_entity_poly.entity_id
_entity_poly.type
_entity_poly.pdbx_seq_one_letter_code
_entity_poly.pdbx_strand_id
1 'polypeptide(L)'
;MPRRTAAASPTASPAAGRTKSGLRVLNDPFVVATPTGVRTKTRLHLSTAETAALERVAVFLGGQYRQTLASRVRLGRLSAEDQATWRATEKRRLTAGTSSRWAGALIRTAIDSYHLGIRGLVAEVQMLRQATDVIGARMAVPVGESAPGAYRRAKPVSGYASQAERFQKSRRKAALTNRLTAASAALEAGRPTIVSGSGRLWRARQNLEAAQLTREQWGARWVNERMFLTADGEAGKRGGNETIRVTPDGLVEVKVPTALVSELGMTHLRLTVPVTFTTHRGNEWAERITGNRAVRYDITRDDRGRWHLHPSWAYPAAPTIPLAALRQSRTLGVDVNGGHLDAAVIDVHGNIVGRPVRINLDVDGLPAPTRDGHLRRAISTLIHLAQQHGCASISIEDLGFDDARTTGRETMGPGNAASGSAAPLQVSRPGSSSNAWSG
;
A
#
# COMPACT_ATOMS: atom_id res chain seq x y z
N MET A 1 -30.24 -11.84 -14.96
CA MET A 1 -29.51 -11.06 -13.94
C MET A 1 -29.42 -11.88 -12.66
N PRO A 2 -28.26 -12.43 -12.25
CA PRO A 2 -28.16 -13.10 -10.97
C PRO A 2 -27.88 -12.06 -9.86
N ARG A 3 -28.68 -12.14 -8.79
CA ARG A 3 -28.56 -11.32 -7.58
C ARG A 3 -27.17 -11.51 -6.97
N ARG A 4 -26.42 -10.41 -6.83
CA ARG A 4 -25.24 -10.36 -5.95
C ARG A 4 -25.72 -10.45 -4.52
N THR A 5 -25.38 -11.54 -3.84
CA THR A 5 -25.47 -11.68 -2.39
C THR A 5 -24.54 -10.65 -1.74
N ALA A 6 -25.06 -9.96 -0.72
CA ALA A 6 -24.33 -8.96 0.04
C ALA A 6 -23.16 -9.63 0.79
N ALA A 7 -21.95 -9.14 0.55
CA ALA A 7 -20.80 -9.50 1.38
C ALA A 7 -20.98 -8.86 2.76
N ALA A 8 -20.95 -9.69 3.80
CA ALA A 8 -21.04 -9.28 5.19
C ALA A 8 -19.91 -8.29 5.54
N SER A 9 -20.25 -7.27 6.31
CA SER A 9 -19.32 -6.32 6.94
C SER A 9 -18.26 -7.07 7.76
N PRO A 10 -16.98 -6.62 7.79
CA PRO A 10 -16.00 -7.18 8.69
C PRO A 10 -16.38 -6.77 10.12
N THR A 11 -16.91 -7.73 10.88
CA THR A 11 -17.08 -7.61 12.31
C THR A 11 -15.71 -7.39 12.95
N ALA A 12 -15.65 -6.48 13.91
CA ALA A 12 -14.45 -6.20 14.68
C ALA A 12 -13.88 -7.51 15.26
N SER A 13 -12.58 -7.75 15.06
CA SER A 13 -11.88 -8.86 15.72
C SER A 13 -12.11 -8.78 17.23
N PRO A 14 -12.67 -9.82 17.86
CA PRO A 14 -12.73 -9.88 19.31
C PRO A 14 -11.29 -10.04 19.83
N ALA A 15 -10.99 -9.38 20.96
CA ALA A 15 -9.73 -9.56 21.67
C ALA A 15 -9.44 -11.06 21.84
N ALA A 16 -8.25 -11.50 21.42
CA ALA A 16 -7.86 -12.90 21.38
C ALA A 16 -8.13 -13.60 22.73
N GLY A 17 -9.12 -14.50 22.74
CA GLY A 17 -9.42 -15.34 23.89
C GLY A 17 -8.22 -16.23 24.26
N ARG A 18 -8.17 -16.67 25.51
CA ARG A 18 -7.22 -17.68 25.98
C ARG A 18 -7.98 -18.90 26.47
N THR A 19 -7.41 -20.09 26.27
CA THR A 19 -7.99 -21.34 26.79
C THR A 19 -7.90 -21.39 28.32
N LYS A 20 -8.63 -22.31 28.96
CA LYS A 20 -8.52 -22.56 30.42
C LYS A 20 -7.08 -22.89 30.85
N SER A 21 -6.25 -23.46 29.96
CA SER A 21 -4.83 -23.73 30.19
C SER A 21 -3.91 -22.51 30.03
N GLY A 22 -4.45 -21.35 29.61
CA GLY A 22 -3.69 -20.10 29.48
C GLY A 22 -2.93 -19.96 28.16
N LEU A 23 -3.08 -20.93 27.25
CA LEU A 23 -2.56 -20.83 25.89
C LEU A 23 -3.36 -19.80 25.10
N ARG A 24 -2.70 -19.14 24.15
CA ARG A 24 -3.38 -18.32 23.14
C ARG A 24 -4.39 -19.21 22.43
N VAL A 25 -5.65 -18.77 22.34
CA VAL A 25 -6.56 -19.38 21.37
C VAL A 25 -6.00 -18.99 20.01
N LEU A 26 -5.43 -19.98 19.33
CA LEU A 26 -5.12 -19.83 17.92
C LEU A 26 -6.45 -19.77 17.18
N ASN A 27 -6.59 -18.77 16.32
CA ASN A 27 -7.70 -18.75 15.39
C ASN A 27 -7.63 -20.00 14.51
N ASP A 28 -8.77 -20.49 14.07
CA ASP A 28 -8.80 -21.63 13.16
C ASP A 28 -7.99 -21.32 11.91
N PRO A 29 -7.14 -22.26 11.45
CA PRO A 29 -6.40 -22.09 10.21
C PRO A 29 -7.39 -21.91 9.04
N PHE A 30 -7.04 -21.02 8.12
CA PHE A 30 -7.82 -20.76 6.92
C PHE A 30 -6.93 -20.73 5.67
N VAL A 31 -7.55 -20.95 4.51
CA VAL A 31 -6.86 -20.88 3.23
C VAL A 31 -6.90 -19.45 2.72
N VAL A 32 -5.73 -18.88 2.45
CA VAL A 32 -5.62 -17.53 1.86
C VAL A 32 -6.24 -17.54 0.46
N ALA A 33 -7.08 -16.55 0.19
CA ALA A 33 -7.74 -16.41 -1.11
C ALA A 33 -6.71 -16.29 -2.25
N THR A 34 -6.98 -16.96 -3.37
CA THR A 34 -6.12 -16.88 -4.56
C THR A 34 -6.05 -15.45 -5.10
N PRO A 35 -4.92 -15.02 -5.68
CA PRO A 35 -4.82 -13.72 -6.35
C PRO A 35 -5.94 -13.56 -7.39
N THR A 36 -6.69 -12.47 -7.29
CA THR A 36 -7.88 -12.21 -8.13
C THR A 36 -7.56 -11.45 -9.42
N GLY A 37 -6.28 -11.11 -9.64
CA GLY A 37 -5.86 -10.42 -10.83
C GLY A 37 -4.35 -10.32 -10.94
N VAL A 38 -3.92 -9.75 -12.05
CA VAL A 38 -2.52 -9.57 -12.40
C VAL A 38 -2.28 -8.19 -12.96
N ARG A 39 -1.07 -7.70 -12.76
CA ARG A 39 -0.54 -6.48 -13.35
C ARG A 39 0.85 -6.78 -13.88
N THR A 40 1.11 -6.33 -15.09
CA THR A 40 2.46 -6.32 -15.66
C THR A 40 2.83 -4.90 -16.09
N LYS A 41 4.04 -4.70 -16.57
CA LYS A 41 4.53 -3.40 -17.01
C LYS A 41 5.47 -3.51 -18.20
N THR A 42 5.46 -2.48 -19.03
CA THR A 42 6.45 -2.27 -20.09
C THR A 42 6.80 -0.78 -20.19
N ARG A 43 7.96 -0.49 -20.77
CA ARG A 43 8.44 0.89 -20.94
C ARG A 43 7.81 1.50 -22.18
N LEU A 44 7.41 2.77 -22.08
CA LEU A 44 7.04 3.60 -23.22
C LEU A 44 8.26 4.39 -23.69
N HIS A 45 8.52 4.34 -25.00
CA HIS A 45 9.54 5.13 -25.66
C HIS A 45 8.85 6.23 -26.44
N LEU A 46 8.95 7.45 -25.90
CA LEU A 46 8.26 8.63 -26.41
C LEU A 46 9.26 9.59 -27.02
N SER A 47 8.88 10.19 -28.15
CA SER A 47 9.49 11.42 -28.64
C SER A 47 9.23 12.59 -27.68
N THR A 48 9.92 13.70 -27.89
CA THR A 48 9.73 14.94 -27.12
C THR A 48 8.30 15.47 -27.25
N ALA A 49 7.73 15.44 -28.46
CA ALA A 49 6.37 15.91 -28.72
C ALA A 49 5.31 15.02 -28.05
N GLU A 50 5.45 13.69 -28.14
CA GLU A 50 4.55 12.76 -27.45
C GLU A 50 4.65 12.88 -25.94
N THR A 51 5.85 13.10 -25.40
CA THR A 51 6.07 13.33 -23.97
C THR A 51 5.32 14.57 -23.50
N ALA A 52 5.45 15.68 -24.23
CA ALA A 52 4.77 16.94 -23.89
C ALA A 52 3.24 16.79 -23.96
N ALA A 53 2.72 16.17 -25.03
CA ALA A 53 1.28 15.94 -25.18
C ALA A 53 0.72 15.01 -24.09
N LEU A 54 1.41 13.91 -23.80
CA LEU A 54 1.00 12.95 -22.77
C LEU A 54 1.04 13.59 -21.38
N GLU A 55 2.09 14.35 -21.06
CA GLU A 55 2.19 15.11 -19.81
C GLU A 55 1.06 16.11 -19.68
N ARG A 56 0.75 16.86 -20.75
CA ARG A 56 -0.35 17.83 -20.75
C ARG A 56 -1.71 17.18 -20.44
N VAL A 57 -1.98 16.03 -21.05
CA VAL A 57 -3.18 15.21 -20.77
C VAL A 57 -3.18 14.73 -19.32
N ALA A 58 -2.06 14.18 -18.85
CA ALA A 58 -1.92 13.61 -17.51
C ALA A 58 -2.11 14.65 -16.40
N VAL A 59 -1.56 15.85 -16.58
CA VAL A 59 -1.71 16.98 -15.64
C VAL A 59 -3.15 17.47 -15.60
N PHE A 60 -3.80 17.60 -16.77
CA PHE A 60 -5.20 18.01 -16.86
C PHE A 60 -6.11 17.04 -16.12
N LEU A 61 -6.02 15.74 -16.45
CA LEU A 61 -6.81 14.70 -15.81
C LEU A 61 -6.50 14.61 -14.31
N GLY A 62 -5.23 14.81 -13.91
CA GLY A 62 -4.83 14.91 -12.52
C GLY A 62 -5.54 16.05 -11.79
N GLY A 63 -5.70 17.21 -12.44
CA GLY A 63 -6.51 18.32 -11.94
C GLY A 63 -7.97 17.92 -11.69
N GLN A 64 -8.59 17.28 -12.68
CA GLN A 64 -9.98 16.82 -12.59
C GLN A 64 -10.16 15.81 -11.45
N TYR A 65 -9.26 14.83 -11.34
CA TYR A 65 -9.25 13.82 -10.28
C TYR A 65 -9.25 14.47 -8.89
N ARG A 66 -8.37 15.46 -8.68
CA ARG A 66 -8.22 16.11 -7.38
C ARG A 66 -9.43 16.96 -7.02
N GLN A 67 -10.04 17.64 -7.99
CA GLN A 67 -11.30 18.36 -7.77
C GLN A 67 -12.43 17.40 -7.38
N THR A 68 -12.55 16.26 -8.09
CA THR A 68 -13.55 15.23 -7.78
C THR A 68 -13.33 14.61 -6.41
N LEU A 69 -12.07 14.29 -6.05
CA LEU A 69 -11.74 13.78 -4.72
C LEU A 69 -12.05 14.79 -3.62
N ALA A 70 -11.68 16.07 -3.80
CA ALA A 70 -12.00 17.12 -2.85
C ALA A 70 -13.52 17.30 -2.68
N SER A 71 -14.28 17.26 -3.78
CA SER A 71 -15.75 17.26 -3.76
C SER A 71 -16.29 16.09 -2.94
N ARG A 72 -15.83 14.86 -3.19
CA ARG A 72 -16.26 13.69 -2.43
C ARG A 72 -15.93 13.80 -0.95
N VAL A 73 -14.71 14.24 -0.58
CA VAL A 73 -14.29 14.37 0.82
C VAL A 73 -15.15 15.40 1.57
N ARG A 74 -15.46 16.56 0.96
CA ARG A 74 -16.27 17.61 1.60
C ARG A 74 -17.68 17.12 1.98
N LEU A 75 -18.26 16.24 1.16
CA LEU A 75 -19.59 15.68 1.39
C LEU A 75 -19.66 14.77 2.64
N GLY A 76 -18.54 14.23 3.12
CA GLY A 76 -18.57 13.38 4.32
C GLY A 76 -19.34 12.08 4.12
N ARG A 77 -20.01 11.59 5.19
CA ARG A 77 -20.94 10.45 5.11
C ARG A 77 -22.10 10.79 4.18
N LEU A 78 -22.44 9.86 3.28
CA LEU A 78 -23.55 10.00 2.33
C LEU A 78 -24.45 8.77 2.43
N SER A 79 -25.76 8.98 2.23
CA SER A 79 -26.66 7.88 1.92
C SER A 79 -26.37 7.31 0.52
N ALA A 80 -26.91 6.13 0.21
CA ALA A 80 -26.76 5.54 -1.11
C ALA A 80 -27.39 6.41 -2.22
N GLU A 81 -28.51 7.07 -1.91
CA GLU A 81 -29.22 7.99 -2.80
C GLU A 81 -28.40 9.25 -3.07
N ASP A 82 -27.91 9.92 -2.02
CA ASP A 82 -27.07 11.11 -2.17
C ASP A 82 -25.78 10.80 -2.94
N GLN A 83 -25.20 9.62 -2.71
CA GLN A 83 -24.02 9.19 -3.44
C GLN A 83 -24.33 8.96 -4.93
N ALA A 84 -25.52 8.44 -5.28
CA ALA A 84 -25.95 8.29 -6.67
C ALA A 84 -26.17 9.67 -7.33
N THR A 85 -26.84 10.58 -6.64
CA THR A 85 -27.07 11.96 -7.10
C THR A 85 -25.77 12.72 -7.32
N TRP A 86 -24.84 12.65 -6.37
CA TRP A 86 -23.50 13.24 -6.51
C TRP A 86 -22.75 12.63 -7.71
N ARG A 87 -22.73 11.30 -7.84
CA ARG A 87 -22.08 10.63 -8.97
C ARG A 87 -22.64 11.10 -10.31
N ALA A 88 -23.96 11.22 -10.44
CA ALA A 88 -24.61 11.65 -11.68
C ALA A 88 -24.23 13.09 -12.05
N THR A 89 -24.25 14.00 -11.08
CA THR A 89 -23.86 15.41 -11.27
C THR A 89 -22.37 15.54 -11.60
N GLU A 90 -21.52 14.84 -10.87
CA GLU A 90 -20.07 14.86 -11.09
C GLU A 90 -19.70 14.24 -12.45
N LYS A 91 -20.39 13.18 -12.87
CA LYS A 91 -20.19 12.57 -14.20
C LYS A 91 -20.54 13.54 -15.32
N ARG A 92 -21.64 14.29 -15.20
CA ARG A 92 -22.02 15.33 -16.18
C ARG A 92 -20.94 16.42 -16.26
N ARG A 93 -20.50 16.94 -15.11
CA ARG A 93 -19.43 17.95 -15.03
C ARG A 93 -18.14 17.50 -15.71
N LEU A 94 -17.70 16.28 -15.41
CA LEU A 94 -16.46 15.73 -15.98
C LEU A 94 -16.58 15.43 -17.47
N THR A 95 -17.72 14.90 -17.90
CA THR A 95 -17.93 14.50 -19.32
C THR A 95 -17.82 15.70 -20.25
N ALA A 96 -18.25 16.89 -19.82
CA ALA A 96 -18.16 18.12 -20.61
C ALA A 96 -16.73 18.46 -21.08
N GLY A 97 -15.71 18.22 -20.25
CA GLY A 97 -14.31 18.53 -20.57
C GLY A 97 -13.43 17.32 -20.88
N THR A 98 -13.93 16.09 -20.71
CA THR A 98 -13.13 14.87 -20.86
C THR A 98 -13.79 13.90 -21.85
N SER A 99 -14.32 12.78 -21.37
CA SER A 99 -15.20 11.86 -22.07
C SER A 99 -15.98 11.09 -21.01
N SER A 100 -17.09 10.43 -21.36
CA SER A 100 -17.86 9.63 -20.40
C SER A 100 -17.01 8.54 -19.70
N ARG A 101 -16.00 7.99 -20.42
CA ARG A 101 -15.08 6.97 -19.90
C ARG A 101 -14.04 7.55 -18.94
N TRP A 102 -13.41 8.67 -19.30
CA TRP A 102 -12.53 9.41 -18.40
C TRP A 102 -13.27 9.81 -17.12
N ALA A 103 -14.47 10.36 -17.26
CA ALA A 103 -15.33 10.74 -16.14
C ALA A 103 -15.62 9.56 -15.21
N GLY A 104 -15.99 8.40 -15.76
CA GLY A 104 -16.20 7.18 -14.99
C GLY A 104 -14.95 6.75 -14.22
N ALA A 105 -13.78 6.79 -14.88
CA ALA A 105 -12.52 6.39 -14.26
C ALA A 105 -12.07 7.32 -13.12
N LEU A 106 -12.21 8.63 -13.32
CA LEU A 106 -11.91 9.65 -12.33
C LEU A 106 -12.80 9.51 -11.08
N ILE A 107 -14.11 9.35 -11.27
CA ILE A 107 -15.08 9.22 -10.16
C ILE A 107 -14.79 7.98 -9.33
N ARG A 108 -14.63 6.82 -9.99
CA ARG A 108 -14.34 5.57 -9.26
C ARG A 108 -13.04 5.68 -8.49
N THR A 109 -11.97 6.18 -9.11
CA THR A 109 -10.66 6.33 -8.42
C THR A 109 -10.73 7.31 -7.24
N ALA A 110 -11.53 8.36 -7.35
CA ALA A 110 -11.78 9.30 -6.25
C ALA A 110 -12.55 8.63 -5.09
N ILE A 111 -13.54 7.79 -5.39
CA ILE A 111 -14.29 7.01 -4.39
C ILE A 111 -13.40 5.97 -3.71
N ASP A 112 -12.59 5.25 -4.48
CA ASP A 112 -11.65 4.26 -3.95
C ASP A 112 -10.63 4.93 -3.01
N SER A 113 -10.13 6.11 -3.39
CA SER A 113 -9.23 6.92 -2.57
C SER A 113 -9.91 7.44 -1.31
N TYR A 114 -11.19 7.85 -1.39
CA TYR A 114 -11.99 8.21 -0.24
C TYR A 114 -12.17 7.03 0.73
N HIS A 115 -12.55 5.85 0.24
CA HIS A 115 -12.70 4.65 1.05
C HIS A 115 -11.38 4.21 1.68
N LEU A 116 -10.27 4.30 0.94
CA LEU A 116 -8.94 4.05 1.50
C LEU A 116 -8.60 5.04 2.60
N GLY A 117 -8.91 6.33 2.41
CA GLY A 117 -8.74 7.36 3.44
C GLY A 117 -9.57 7.07 4.70
N ILE A 118 -10.82 6.61 4.56
CA ILE A 118 -11.66 6.19 5.68
C ILE A 118 -11.04 5.01 6.43
N ARG A 119 -10.57 3.97 5.73
CA ARG A 119 -9.89 2.83 6.38
C ARG A 119 -8.65 3.27 7.14
N GLY A 120 -7.84 4.15 6.55
CA GLY A 120 -6.69 4.74 7.22
C GLY A 120 -7.07 5.53 8.48
N LEU A 121 -8.17 6.29 8.43
CA LEU A 121 -8.68 7.05 9.57
C LEU A 121 -9.20 6.14 10.69
N VAL A 122 -9.89 5.04 10.36
CA VAL A 122 -10.30 4.02 11.33
C VAL A 122 -9.09 3.43 12.05
N ALA A 123 -8.07 3.05 11.29
CA ALA A 123 -6.82 2.52 11.84
C ALA A 123 -6.10 3.55 12.73
N GLU A 124 -6.08 4.83 12.34
CA GLU A 124 -5.52 5.91 13.17
C GLU A 124 -6.28 6.06 14.49
N VAL A 125 -7.62 6.06 14.46
CA VAL A 125 -8.44 6.13 15.69
C VAL A 125 -8.17 4.95 16.61
N GLN A 126 -8.10 3.73 16.08
CA GLN A 126 -7.79 2.53 16.86
C GLN A 126 -6.39 2.60 17.48
N MET A 127 -5.39 2.98 16.70
CA MET A 127 -4.01 3.16 17.17
C MET A 127 -3.92 4.21 18.27
N LEU A 128 -4.58 5.37 18.10
CA LEU A 128 -4.56 6.44 19.08
C LEU A 128 -5.24 6.03 20.38
N ARG A 129 -6.39 5.33 20.32
CA ARG A 129 -7.08 4.76 21.50
C ARG A 129 -6.17 3.81 22.27
N GLN A 130 -5.61 2.81 21.58
CA GLN A 130 -4.71 1.85 22.20
C GLN A 130 -3.50 2.54 22.86
N ALA A 131 -2.88 3.51 22.18
CA ALA A 131 -1.75 4.24 22.74
C ALA A 131 -2.13 5.08 23.97
N THR A 132 -3.30 5.74 23.97
CA THR A 132 -3.79 6.49 25.13
C THR A 132 -4.15 5.59 26.30
N ASP A 133 -4.69 4.41 26.02
CA ASP A 133 -5.08 3.42 27.04
C ASP A 133 -3.85 2.79 27.69
N VAL A 134 -2.84 2.41 26.90
CA VAL A 134 -1.56 1.88 27.42
C VAL A 134 -0.86 2.91 28.30
N ILE A 135 -0.73 4.16 27.84
CA ILE A 135 -0.11 5.22 28.65
C ILE A 135 -0.96 5.48 29.90
N GLY A 136 -2.28 5.51 29.77
CA GLY A 136 -3.20 5.71 30.90
C GLY A 136 -3.07 4.62 31.96
N ALA A 137 -3.04 3.35 31.54
CA ALA A 137 -2.87 2.20 32.43
C ALA A 137 -1.53 2.26 33.17
N ARG A 138 -0.43 2.56 32.47
CA ARG A 138 0.90 2.72 33.12
C ARG A 138 0.97 3.92 34.05
N MET A 139 0.27 5.02 33.74
CA MET A 139 0.21 6.20 34.62
C MET A 139 -0.59 5.96 35.91
N ALA A 140 -1.55 5.03 35.90
CA ALA A 140 -2.37 4.67 37.06
C ALA A 140 -1.59 3.83 38.08
N VAL A 141 -0.50 3.17 37.65
CA VAL A 141 0.43 2.45 38.53
C VAL A 141 1.44 3.43 39.12
N PRO A 142 1.75 3.36 40.43
CA PRO A 142 2.80 4.17 41.03
C PRO A 142 4.15 4.00 40.32
N VAL A 143 5.00 5.02 40.43
CA VAL A 143 6.33 5.03 39.80
C VAL A 143 7.21 3.94 40.41
N GLY A 144 7.89 3.16 39.56
CA GLY A 144 8.74 2.05 39.97
C GLY A 144 7.98 0.77 40.37
N GLU A 145 6.65 0.81 40.42
CA GLU A 145 5.82 -0.33 40.82
C GLU A 145 5.22 -1.07 39.63
N SER A 146 4.65 -2.25 39.91
CA SER A 146 3.88 -3.03 38.95
C SER A 146 2.55 -3.43 39.56
N ALA A 147 1.47 -3.22 38.82
CA ALA A 147 0.15 -3.70 39.17
C ALA A 147 -0.14 -5.06 38.51
N PRO A 148 -0.94 -5.92 39.15
CA PRO A 148 -1.44 -7.14 38.52
C PRO A 148 -2.11 -6.82 37.18
N GLY A 149 -1.90 -7.67 36.18
CA GLY A 149 -2.58 -7.51 34.91
C GLY A 149 -4.10 -7.70 35.05
N ALA A 150 -4.87 -7.30 34.04
CA ALA A 150 -6.35 -7.31 34.06
C ALA A 150 -6.99 -8.67 34.38
N TYR A 151 -6.23 -9.78 34.31
CA TYR A 151 -6.61 -11.11 34.78
C TYR A 151 -5.36 -11.88 35.25
N ARG A 152 -5.56 -13.00 35.97
CA ARG A 152 -4.54 -13.78 36.70
C ARG A 152 -3.27 -14.19 35.93
N ARG A 153 -3.29 -14.18 34.59
CA ARG A 153 -2.16 -14.53 33.69
C ARG A 153 -1.83 -13.42 32.67
N ALA A 154 -2.43 -12.25 32.81
CA ALA A 154 -2.03 -11.08 32.04
C ALA A 154 -0.66 -10.60 32.55
N LYS A 155 0.17 -10.10 31.64
CA LYS A 155 1.44 -9.48 32.05
C LYS A 155 1.12 -8.32 33.02
N PRO A 156 1.86 -8.18 34.13
CA PRO A 156 1.75 -7.03 35.01
C PRO A 156 1.89 -5.74 34.22
N VAL A 157 1.12 -4.73 34.58
CA VAL A 157 1.30 -3.39 34.04
C VAL A 157 2.30 -2.68 34.94
N SER A 158 3.48 -2.38 34.41
CA SER A 158 4.48 -1.60 35.15
C SER A 158 4.25 -0.11 34.98
N GLY A 159 4.39 0.62 36.09
CA GLY A 159 4.46 2.07 36.08
C GLY A 159 5.65 2.60 35.27
N TYR A 160 5.82 3.91 35.28
CA TYR A 160 7.02 4.54 34.72
C TYR A 160 8.19 4.43 35.69
N ALA A 161 9.43 4.47 35.19
CA ALA A 161 10.62 4.27 36.01
C ALA A 161 10.91 5.48 36.92
N SER A 162 10.48 6.68 36.51
CA SER A 162 10.67 7.91 37.28
C SER A 162 9.48 8.86 37.15
N GLN A 163 9.39 9.83 38.08
CA GLN A 163 8.42 10.92 37.99
C GLN A 163 8.65 11.80 36.75
N ALA A 164 9.91 12.01 36.34
CA ALA A 164 10.24 12.77 35.14
C ALA A 164 9.72 12.08 33.87
N GLU A 165 9.92 10.76 33.74
CA GLU A 165 9.37 9.98 32.63
C GLU A 165 7.83 10.02 32.65
N ARG A 166 7.21 9.84 33.82
CA ARG A 166 5.76 9.93 33.99
C ARG A 166 5.21 11.29 33.54
N PHE A 167 5.88 12.39 33.87
CA PHE A 167 5.50 13.74 33.44
C PHE A 167 5.64 13.93 31.92
N GLN A 168 6.71 13.44 31.31
CA GLN A 168 6.84 13.49 29.84
C GLN A 168 5.73 12.66 29.16
N LYS A 169 5.41 11.50 29.72
CA LYS A 169 4.36 10.61 29.22
C LYS A 169 2.96 11.19 29.44
N SER A 170 2.72 11.96 30.51
CA SER A 170 1.45 12.68 30.71
C SER A 170 1.22 13.74 29.62
N ARG A 171 2.25 14.52 29.28
CA ARG A 171 2.19 15.49 28.16
C ARG A 171 1.94 14.79 26.84
N ARG A 172 2.61 13.66 26.61
CA ARG A 172 2.38 12.83 25.41
C ARG A 172 0.95 12.29 25.37
N LYS A 173 0.41 11.80 26.51
CA LYS A 173 -0.98 11.34 26.61
C LYS A 173 -1.94 12.45 26.19
N ALA A 174 -1.79 13.65 26.76
CA ALA A 174 -2.64 14.79 26.42
C ALA A 174 -2.60 15.12 24.92
N ALA A 175 -1.41 15.13 24.31
CA ALA A 175 -1.28 15.35 22.87
C ALA A 175 -1.95 14.25 22.03
N LEU A 176 -1.82 12.98 22.44
CA LEU A 176 -2.48 11.86 21.76
C LEU A 176 -4.00 11.88 21.94
N THR A 177 -4.49 12.25 23.12
CA THR A 177 -5.93 12.42 23.39
C THR A 177 -6.53 13.51 22.50
N ASN A 178 -5.85 14.66 22.35
CA ASN A 178 -6.31 15.73 21.45
C ASN A 178 -6.40 15.24 19.99
N ARG A 179 -5.39 14.49 19.53
CA ARG A 179 -5.40 13.88 18.21
C ARG A 179 -6.52 12.84 18.05
N LEU A 180 -6.76 12.03 19.08
CA LEU A 180 -7.83 11.04 19.09
C LEU A 180 -9.21 11.71 18.97
N THR A 181 -9.44 12.80 19.70
CA THR A 181 -10.67 13.58 19.62
C THR A 181 -10.89 14.11 18.19
N ALA A 182 -9.86 14.72 17.59
CA ALA A 182 -9.93 15.23 16.23
C ALA A 182 -10.18 14.11 15.19
N ALA A 183 -9.44 12.99 15.29
CA ALA A 183 -9.59 11.86 14.37
C ALA A 183 -10.96 11.18 14.52
N SER A 184 -11.48 11.06 15.74
CA SER A 184 -12.82 10.51 16.00
C SER A 184 -13.90 11.41 15.41
N ALA A 185 -13.80 12.73 15.60
CA ALA A 185 -14.73 13.69 15.01
C ALA A 185 -14.70 13.65 13.47
N ALA A 186 -13.51 13.54 12.88
CA ALA A 186 -13.35 13.39 11.43
C ALA A 186 -13.97 12.07 10.92
N LEU A 187 -13.86 10.99 11.69
CA LEU A 187 -14.44 9.68 11.36
C LEU A 187 -15.97 9.73 11.42
N GLU A 188 -16.51 10.41 12.43
CA GLU A 188 -17.95 10.66 12.55
C GLU A 188 -18.50 11.52 11.41
N ALA A 189 -17.77 12.55 11.00
CA ALA A 189 -18.12 13.33 9.82
C ALA A 189 -17.90 12.58 8.50
N GLY A 190 -17.15 11.46 8.50
CA GLY A 190 -16.73 10.75 7.29
C GLY A 190 -15.79 11.59 6.41
N ARG A 191 -14.92 12.40 7.01
CA ARG A 191 -14.03 13.35 6.33
C ARG A 191 -12.55 12.99 6.54
N PRO A 192 -12.02 12.01 5.81
CA PRO A 192 -10.61 11.63 5.93
C PRO A 192 -9.70 12.71 5.35
N THR A 193 -8.50 12.85 5.92
CA THR A 193 -7.45 13.71 5.36
C THR A 193 -6.68 12.93 4.31
N ILE A 194 -6.73 13.38 3.05
CA ILE A 194 -6.08 12.69 1.93
C ILE A 194 -5.12 13.64 1.23
N VAL A 195 -3.87 13.20 1.07
CA VAL A 195 -2.86 13.90 0.27
C VAL A 195 -2.73 13.20 -1.08
N SER A 196 -3.26 13.82 -2.14
CA SER A 196 -3.09 13.31 -3.52
C SER A 196 -1.63 13.46 -3.98
N GLY A 197 -1.08 12.40 -4.57
CA GLY A 197 0.34 12.27 -4.88
C GLY A 197 1.06 11.53 -3.76
N SER A 198 1.90 12.24 -3.00
CA SER A 198 2.68 11.63 -1.91
C SER A 198 2.65 12.45 -0.63
N GLY A 199 2.15 11.86 0.46
CA GLY A 199 2.22 12.45 1.80
C GLY A 199 3.66 12.69 2.27
N ARG A 200 4.61 11.85 1.83
CA ARG A 200 6.04 12.05 2.10
C ARG A 200 6.57 13.29 1.38
N LEU A 201 6.26 13.47 0.10
CA LEU A 201 6.65 14.68 -0.64
C LEU A 201 6.01 15.93 -0.06
N TRP A 202 4.74 15.86 0.35
CA TRP A 202 4.07 17.00 1.00
C TRP A 202 4.81 17.42 2.28
N ARG A 203 5.20 16.48 3.14
CA ARG A 203 5.98 16.78 4.35
C ARG A 203 7.38 17.30 4.03
N ALA A 204 8.04 16.71 3.05
CA ALA A 204 9.38 17.11 2.62
C ALA A 204 9.43 18.57 2.14
N ARG A 205 8.30 19.14 1.69
CA ARG A 205 8.24 20.54 1.24
C ARG A 205 8.71 21.55 2.28
N GLN A 206 8.51 21.26 3.57
CA GLN A 206 8.91 22.13 4.67
C GLN A 206 10.33 21.86 5.17
N ASN A 207 10.99 20.82 4.65
CA ASN A 207 12.36 20.46 5.01
C ASN A 207 13.07 19.84 3.80
N LEU A 208 13.28 20.69 2.78
CA LEU A 208 13.84 20.27 1.49
C LEU A 208 15.31 19.86 1.57
N GLU A 209 16.07 20.51 2.45
CA GLU A 209 17.48 20.19 2.70
C GLU A 209 17.64 18.77 3.26
N ALA A 210 16.90 18.41 4.32
CA ALA A 210 16.94 17.05 4.86
C ALA A 210 16.41 16.00 3.87
N ALA A 211 15.56 16.42 2.93
CA ALA A 211 15.07 15.57 1.85
C ALA A 211 16.02 15.53 0.62
N GLN A 212 17.10 16.32 0.63
CA GLN A 212 18.05 16.47 -0.47
C GLN A 212 17.36 16.80 -1.81
N LEU A 213 16.44 17.77 -1.78
CA LEU A 213 15.70 18.23 -2.96
C LEU A 213 15.79 19.74 -3.09
N THR A 214 15.93 20.23 -4.32
CA THR A 214 15.63 21.65 -4.60
C THR A 214 14.11 21.87 -4.69
N ARG A 215 13.68 23.13 -4.68
CA ARG A 215 12.26 23.49 -4.84
C ARG A 215 11.73 23.06 -6.21
N GLU A 216 12.54 23.18 -7.25
CA GLU A 216 12.23 22.85 -8.64
C GLU A 216 12.09 21.33 -8.80
N GLN A 217 13.05 20.57 -8.26
CA GLN A 217 13.01 19.11 -8.25
C GLN A 217 11.79 18.61 -7.47
N TRP A 218 11.52 19.20 -6.31
CA TRP A 218 10.30 18.90 -5.54
C TRP A 218 9.05 19.22 -6.36
N GLY A 219 9.00 20.37 -7.03
CA GLY A 219 7.87 20.80 -7.85
C GLY A 219 7.59 19.84 -9.00
N ALA A 220 8.63 19.44 -9.74
CA ALA A 220 8.53 18.46 -10.80
C ALA A 220 8.00 17.10 -10.29
N ARG A 221 8.55 16.60 -9.18
CA ARG A 221 8.06 15.37 -8.52
C ARG A 221 6.63 15.52 -8.03
N TRP A 222 6.26 16.67 -7.47
CA TRP A 222 4.92 16.94 -6.97
C TRP A 222 3.88 16.95 -8.07
N VAL A 223 4.20 17.53 -9.24
CA VAL A 223 3.35 17.46 -10.44
C VAL A 223 3.26 16.02 -10.94
N ASN A 224 4.40 15.32 -11.06
CA ASN A 224 4.48 13.93 -11.53
C ASN A 224 3.59 12.99 -10.73
N GLU A 225 3.69 13.00 -9.40
CA GLU A 225 2.89 12.14 -8.52
C GLU A 225 1.39 12.46 -8.55
N ARG A 226 1.01 13.65 -9.05
CA ARG A 226 -0.38 14.12 -9.10
C ARG A 226 -0.99 14.02 -10.49
N MET A 227 -0.26 13.48 -11.46
CA MET A 227 -0.78 13.12 -12.77
C MET A 227 -1.81 11.99 -12.67
N PHE A 228 -2.70 11.90 -13.66
CA PHE A 228 -3.67 10.82 -13.76
C PHE A 228 -3.76 10.32 -15.20
N LEU A 229 -3.47 9.04 -15.39
CA LEU A 229 -3.65 8.32 -16.66
C LEU A 229 -4.10 6.89 -16.38
N THR A 230 -5.32 6.76 -15.88
CA THR A 230 -5.94 5.49 -15.52
C THR A 230 -7.19 5.29 -16.37
N ALA A 231 -7.22 4.23 -17.17
CA ALA A 231 -8.35 3.87 -18.00
C ALA A 231 -8.82 2.45 -17.66
N ASP A 232 -10.09 2.32 -17.34
CA ASP A 232 -10.69 1.02 -17.05
C ASP A 232 -10.94 0.18 -18.30
N GLY A 233 -10.79 -1.13 -18.13
CA GLY A 233 -11.09 -2.09 -19.17
C GLY A 233 -12.59 -2.30 -19.37
N GLU A 234 -12.98 -2.53 -20.61
CA GLU A 234 -14.35 -2.78 -21.04
C GLU A 234 -14.35 -4.07 -21.89
N ALA A 235 -15.05 -5.10 -21.41
CA ALA A 235 -15.18 -6.35 -22.14
C ALA A 235 -16.02 -6.15 -23.42
N GLY A 236 -15.63 -6.82 -24.50
CA GLY A 236 -16.27 -6.72 -25.81
C GLY A 236 -15.89 -5.46 -26.61
N LYS A 237 -15.07 -4.56 -26.06
CA LYS A 237 -14.53 -3.40 -26.78
C LYS A 237 -13.17 -3.74 -27.40
N ARG A 238 -12.86 -3.07 -28.52
CA ARG A 238 -11.60 -3.27 -29.25
C ARG A 238 -10.40 -3.11 -28.32
N GLY A 239 -9.57 -4.16 -28.22
CA GLY A 239 -8.38 -4.17 -27.36
C GLY A 239 -8.69 -4.14 -25.85
N GLY A 240 -9.95 -4.38 -25.46
CA GLY A 240 -10.40 -4.38 -24.07
C GLY A 240 -10.49 -3.02 -23.40
N ASN A 241 -10.27 -1.92 -24.14
CA ASN A 241 -10.26 -0.54 -23.62
C ASN A 241 -10.37 0.49 -24.77
N GLU A 242 -11.27 1.46 -24.67
CA GLU A 242 -11.44 2.52 -25.68
C GLU A 242 -10.85 3.89 -25.27
N THR A 243 -10.15 3.95 -24.14
CA THR A 243 -9.62 5.20 -23.58
C THR A 243 -8.09 5.23 -23.63
N ILE A 244 -7.45 4.19 -23.10
CA ILE A 244 -6.04 3.90 -23.37
C ILE A 244 -6.05 2.54 -24.06
N ARG A 245 -5.83 2.53 -25.37
CA ARG A 245 -5.91 1.33 -26.19
C ARG A 245 -4.51 0.89 -26.60
N VAL A 246 -4.32 -0.41 -26.67
CA VAL A 246 -3.14 -1.00 -27.31
C VAL A 246 -3.62 -1.92 -28.43
N THR A 247 -3.09 -1.76 -29.63
CA THR A 247 -3.39 -2.64 -30.77
C THR A 247 -2.63 -3.96 -30.63
N PRO A 248 -3.01 -5.02 -31.37
CA PRO A 248 -2.23 -6.26 -31.43
C PRO A 248 -0.76 -6.04 -31.81
N ASP A 249 -0.47 -5.04 -32.67
CA ASP A 249 0.88 -4.66 -33.07
C ASP A 249 1.63 -3.81 -32.03
N GLY A 250 1.03 -3.58 -30.85
CA GLY A 250 1.65 -2.85 -29.76
C GLY A 250 1.51 -1.33 -29.86
N LEU A 251 0.79 -0.77 -30.83
CA LEU A 251 0.59 0.68 -30.91
C LEU A 251 -0.34 1.15 -29.81
N VAL A 252 0.10 2.16 -29.05
CA VAL A 252 -0.66 2.73 -27.93
C VAL A 252 -1.38 3.99 -28.40
N GLU A 253 -2.68 4.06 -28.14
CA GLU A 253 -3.53 5.20 -28.44
C GLU A 253 -4.19 5.70 -27.15
N VAL A 254 -4.00 6.97 -26.83
CA VAL A 254 -4.57 7.63 -25.65
C VAL A 254 -5.61 8.65 -26.11
N LYS A 255 -6.86 8.48 -25.68
CA LYS A 255 -7.93 9.43 -25.98
C LYS A 255 -7.66 10.77 -25.30
N VAL A 256 -7.57 11.83 -26.10
CA VAL A 256 -7.36 13.19 -25.61
C VAL A 256 -8.68 13.70 -24.99
N PRO A 257 -8.65 14.28 -23.77
CA PRO A 257 -9.82 14.95 -23.18
C PRO A 257 -10.35 16.04 -24.12
N THR A 258 -11.69 16.13 -24.29
CA THR A 258 -12.30 17.11 -25.23
C THR A 258 -11.78 18.54 -25.04
N ALA A 259 -11.57 18.96 -23.79
CA ALA A 259 -11.05 20.31 -23.48
C ALA A 259 -9.63 20.58 -24.01
N LEU A 260 -8.88 19.55 -24.40
CA LEU A 260 -7.51 19.66 -24.92
C LEU A 260 -7.41 19.40 -26.43
N VAL A 261 -8.52 19.08 -27.11
CA VAL A 261 -8.49 18.71 -28.53
C VAL A 261 -8.06 19.88 -29.42
N SER A 262 -8.58 21.08 -29.16
CA SER A 262 -8.17 22.29 -29.90
C SER A 262 -6.72 22.68 -29.61
N GLU A 263 -6.28 22.53 -28.36
CA GLU A 263 -4.91 22.82 -27.93
C GLU A 263 -3.89 21.87 -28.58
N LEU A 264 -4.19 20.57 -28.59
CA LEU A 264 -3.27 19.54 -29.08
C LEU A 264 -3.47 19.20 -30.57
N GLY A 265 -4.50 19.74 -31.21
CA GLY A 265 -4.82 19.47 -32.62
C GLY A 265 -5.18 18.01 -32.93
N MET A 266 -5.52 17.21 -31.91
CA MET A 266 -5.77 15.78 -32.06
C MET A 266 -6.82 15.26 -31.09
N THR A 267 -7.60 14.27 -31.52
CA THR A 267 -8.58 13.58 -30.67
C THR A 267 -7.99 12.39 -29.93
N HIS A 268 -6.91 11.82 -30.47
CA HIS A 268 -6.18 10.70 -29.90
C HIS A 268 -4.68 10.93 -30.07
N LEU A 269 -3.93 10.75 -29.00
CA LEU A 269 -2.47 10.72 -29.02
C LEU A 269 -2.02 9.30 -29.33
N ARG A 270 -1.44 9.09 -30.50
CA ARG A 270 -0.86 7.81 -30.91
C ARG A 270 0.64 7.83 -30.64
N LEU A 271 1.12 6.83 -29.92
CA LEU A 271 2.54 6.66 -29.66
C LEU A 271 3.20 5.91 -30.82
N THR A 272 4.30 6.44 -31.32
CA THR A 272 4.97 6.01 -32.54
C THR A 272 5.73 4.70 -32.35
N VAL A 273 6.32 4.49 -31.16
CA VAL A 273 7.05 3.26 -30.85
C VAL A 273 6.09 2.21 -30.28
N PRO A 274 5.89 1.07 -30.94
CA PRO A 274 5.04 0.01 -30.42
C PRO A 274 5.63 -0.59 -29.14
N VAL A 275 4.75 -0.98 -28.22
CA VAL A 275 5.14 -1.71 -27.01
C VAL A 275 5.16 -3.20 -27.28
N THR A 276 6.16 -3.87 -26.72
CA THR A 276 6.16 -5.33 -26.59
C THR A 276 6.15 -5.68 -25.10
N PHE A 277 5.38 -6.72 -24.76
CA PHE A 277 5.39 -7.31 -23.43
C PHE A 277 6.22 -8.59 -23.47
N THR A 278 7.54 -8.42 -23.47
CA THR A 278 8.50 -9.54 -23.37
C THR A 278 8.63 -10.07 -21.94
N THR A 279 7.96 -9.43 -20.98
CA THR A 279 7.99 -9.77 -19.56
C THR A 279 6.86 -10.74 -19.18
N HIS A 280 6.89 -11.21 -17.93
CA HIS A 280 5.88 -12.08 -17.33
C HIS A 280 4.44 -11.67 -17.74
N ARG A 281 3.70 -12.63 -18.30
CA ARG A 281 2.27 -12.54 -18.73
C ARG A 281 2.02 -11.78 -20.04
N GLY A 282 3.05 -11.60 -20.88
CA GLY A 282 2.90 -11.02 -22.22
C GLY A 282 1.93 -11.77 -23.13
N ASN A 283 2.06 -13.11 -23.23
CA ASN A 283 1.15 -13.93 -24.04
C ASN A 283 -0.30 -13.83 -23.56
N GLU A 284 -0.51 -13.91 -22.24
CA GLU A 284 -1.84 -13.77 -21.64
C GLU A 284 -2.44 -12.39 -21.93
N TRP A 285 -1.65 -11.32 -21.84
CA TRP A 285 -2.07 -9.98 -22.23
C TRP A 285 -2.46 -9.90 -23.72
N ALA A 286 -1.63 -10.48 -24.61
CA ALA A 286 -1.87 -10.51 -26.04
C ALA A 286 -3.18 -11.26 -26.40
N GLU A 287 -3.43 -12.40 -25.77
CA GLU A 287 -4.69 -13.13 -25.90
C GLU A 287 -5.89 -12.28 -25.47
N ARG A 288 -5.76 -11.50 -24.40
CA ARG A 288 -6.85 -10.64 -23.91
C ARG A 288 -7.17 -9.50 -24.86
N ILE A 289 -6.17 -8.80 -25.39
CA ILE A 289 -6.41 -7.70 -26.33
C ILE A 289 -7.03 -8.21 -27.63
N THR A 290 -6.56 -9.36 -28.14
CA THR A 290 -7.10 -10.00 -29.36
C THR A 290 -8.53 -10.50 -29.12
N GLY A 291 -8.79 -11.08 -27.95
CA GLY A 291 -10.12 -11.53 -27.53
C GLY A 291 -11.04 -10.42 -27.02
N ASN A 292 -10.67 -9.13 -27.13
CA ASN A 292 -11.45 -7.99 -26.64
C ASN A 292 -11.90 -8.14 -25.16
N ARG A 293 -11.08 -8.80 -24.34
CA ARG A 293 -11.34 -8.97 -22.91
C ARG A 293 -10.93 -7.71 -22.17
N ALA A 294 -11.65 -7.34 -21.12
CA ALA A 294 -11.34 -6.13 -20.36
C ALA A 294 -9.88 -6.12 -19.87
N VAL A 295 -9.17 -5.03 -20.18
CA VAL A 295 -7.83 -4.71 -19.67
C VAL A 295 -7.82 -3.26 -19.21
N ARG A 296 -7.52 -3.05 -17.93
CA ARG A 296 -7.27 -1.72 -17.38
C ARG A 296 -5.85 -1.32 -17.72
N TYR A 297 -5.63 -0.06 -18.08
CA TYR A 297 -4.31 0.50 -18.29
C TYR A 297 -4.06 1.66 -17.34
N ASP A 298 -2.89 1.67 -16.71
CA ASP A 298 -2.34 2.81 -16.00
C ASP A 298 -1.03 3.24 -16.69
N ILE A 299 -0.84 4.54 -16.92
CA ILE A 299 0.43 5.09 -17.40
C ILE A 299 1.06 5.92 -16.28
N THR A 300 2.33 5.66 -15.98
CA THR A 300 3.07 6.34 -14.91
C THR A 300 4.43 6.79 -15.41
N ARG A 301 4.97 7.86 -14.82
CA ARG A 301 6.34 8.31 -15.04
C ARG A 301 7.17 8.11 -13.76
N ASP A 302 8.31 7.44 -13.89
CA ASP A 302 9.22 7.22 -12.77
C ASP A 302 10.08 8.46 -12.46
N ASP A 303 10.85 8.39 -11.38
CA ASP A 303 11.72 9.48 -10.90
C ASP A 303 12.85 9.85 -11.86
N ARG A 304 13.19 8.95 -12.80
CA ARG A 304 14.14 9.19 -13.90
C ARG A 304 13.45 9.74 -15.14
N GLY A 305 12.18 10.08 -15.07
CA GLY A 305 11.40 10.62 -16.18
C GLY A 305 10.96 9.58 -17.21
N ARG A 306 11.14 8.27 -16.95
CA ARG A 306 10.75 7.22 -17.89
C ARG A 306 9.28 6.90 -17.74
N TRP A 307 8.59 6.80 -18.87
CA TRP A 307 7.18 6.43 -18.92
C TRP A 307 6.99 4.91 -18.97
N HIS A 308 5.99 4.41 -18.27
CA HIS A 308 5.65 3.00 -18.18
C HIS A 308 4.16 2.80 -18.37
N LEU A 309 3.80 1.79 -19.15
CA LEU A 309 2.42 1.32 -19.31
C LEU A 309 2.22 0.08 -18.45
N HIS A 310 1.12 0.05 -17.71
CA HIS A 310 0.76 -1.03 -16.80
C HIS A 310 -0.62 -1.58 -17.15
N PRO A 311 -0.70 -2.65 -17.95
CA PRO A 311 -1.94 -3.40 -18.08
C PRO A 311 -2.23 -4.19 -16.79
N SER A 312 -3.50 -4.25 -16.43
CA SER A 312 -4.00 -5.11 -15.36
C SER A 312 -5.37 -5.68 -15.69
N TRP A 313 -5.62 -6.90 -15.22
CA TRP A 313 -6.88 -7.59 -15.42
C TRP A 313 -7.15 -8.58 -14.29
N ALA A 314 -8.42 -8.94 -14.14
CA ALA A 314 -8.84 -9.93 -13.16
C ALA A 314 -8.77 -11.35 -13.75
N TYR A 315 -8.47 -12.31 -12.88
CA TYR A 315 -8.69 -13.73 -13.14
C TYR A 315 -10.15 -14.09 -12.81
N PRO A 316 -10.73 -15.07 -13.51
CA PRO A 316 -11.88 -15.79 -12.99
C PRO A 316 -11.56 -16.29 -11.58
N ALA A 317 -12.56 -16.29 -10.68
CA ALA A 317 -12.37 -16.83 -9.35
C ALA A 317 -11.93 -18.30 -9.47
N ALA A 318 -10.71 -18.61 -9.02
CA ALA A 318 -10.26 -19.98 -8.94
C ALA A 318 -10.99 -20.68 -7.78
N PRO A 319 -11.36 -21.96 -7.91
CA PRO A 319 -11.90 -22.70 -6.79
C PRO A 319 -10.84 -22.78 -5.69
N THR A 320 -11.21 -22.36 -4.48
CA THR A 320 -10.36 -22.52 -3.29
C THR A 320 -10.30 -23.99 -2.92
N ILE A 321 -9.10 -24.55 -2.81
CA ILE A 321 -8.92 -25.92 -2.31
C ILE A 321 -9.31 -25.94 -0.82
N PRO A 322 -10.27 -26.78 -0.38
CA PRO A 322 -10.68 -26.84 1.01
C PRO A 322 -9.51 -27.22 1.92
N LEU A 323 -9.45 -26.64 3.12
CA LEU A 323 -8.39 -26.94 4.09
C LEU A 323 -8.31 -28.45 4.39
N ALA A 324 -9.45 -29.12 4.49
CA ALA A 324 -9.51 -30.56 4.74
C ALA A 324 -8.77 -31.37 3.66
N ALA A 325 -8.87 -30.97 2.38
CA ALA A 325 -8.15 -31.60 1.28
C ALA A 325 -6.65 -31.32 1.35
N LEU A 326 -6.25 -30.07 1.68
CA LEU A 326 -4.83 -29.71 1.83
C LEU A 326 -4.14 -30.50 2.96
N ARG A 327 -4.87 -30.83 4.05
CA ARG A 327 -4.35 -31.62 5.18
C ARG A 327 -4.09 -33.08 4.83
N GLN A 328 -4.58 -33.58 3.70
CA GLN A 328 -4.28 -34.92 3.19
C GLN A 328 -2.97 -34.98 2.41
N SER A 329 -2.19 -33.89 2.39
CA SER A 329 -0.93 -33.79 1.67
C SER A 329 0.13 -33.11 2.54
N ARG A 330 1.40 -33.21 2.11
CA ARG A 330 2.50 -32.48 2.74
C ARG A 330 2.28 -30.97 2.62
N THR A 331 2.75 -30.23 3.62
CA THR A 331 2.83 -28.76 3.59
C THR A 331 4.26 -28.31 3.85
N LEU A 332 4.65 -27.17 3.27
CA LEU A 332 5.84 -26.45 3.70
C LEU A 332 5.42 -25.45 4.80
N GLY A 333 5.72 -25.76 6.05
CA GLY A 333 5.58 -24.82 7.16
C GLY A 333 6.67 -23.76 7.10
N VAL A 334 6.31 -22.49 7.22
CA VAL A 334 7.23 -21.35 7.16
C VAL A 334 7.00 -20.44 8.36
N ASP A 335 8.05 -20.26 9.15
CA ASP A 335 8.13 -19.30 10.24
C ASP A 335 8.85 -18.02 9.79
N VAL A 336 8.25 -16.86 10.09
CA VAL A 336 8.70 -15.56 9.64
C VAL A 336 9.40 -14.83 10.78
N ASN A 337 10.72 -14.76 10.70
CA ASN A 337 11.56 -14.18 11.75
C ASN A 337 12.19 -12.84 11.31
N GLY A 338 12.76 -12.12 12.27
CA GLY A 338 13.59 -10.95 11.99
C GLY A 338 14.78 -11.34 11.11
N GLY A 339 14.78 -10.91 9.86
CA GLY A 339 15.89 -11.11 8.92
C GLY A 339 16.00 -12.51 8.29
N HIS A 340 15.06 -13.43 8.52
CA HIS A 340 15.08 -14.75 7.87
C HIS A 340 13.72 -15.45 7.87
N LEU A 341 13.58 -16.46 7.02
CA LEU A 341 12.47 -17.42 6.99
C LEU A 341 13.02 -18.80 7.34
N ASP A 342 12.41 -19.47 8.31
CA ASP A 342 12.72 -20.87 8.61
C ASP A 342 11.59 -21.75 8.03
N ALA A 343 11.95 -22.74 7.22
CA ALA A 343 11.01 -23.56 6.47
C ALA A 343 11.23 -25.05 6.76
N ALA A 344 10.16 -25.81 6.98
CA ALA A 344 10.20 -27.25 7.19
C ALA A 344 9.09 -27.94 6.40
N VAL A 345 9.42 -29.06 5.76
CA VAL A 345 8.40 -29.92 5.14
C VAL A 345 7.73 -30.71 6.25
N ILE A 346 6.40 -30.71 6.28
CA ILE A 346 5.58 -31.37 7.30
C ILE A 346 4.68 -32.37 6.58
N ASP A 347 4.67 -33.62 7.05
CA ASP A 347 3.80 -34.67 6.53
C ASP A 347 2.34 -34.57 7.05
N VAL A 348 1.48 -35.46 6.58
CA VAL A 348 0.05 -35.50 6.93
C VAL A 348 -0.20 -35.81 8.41
N HIS A 349 0.81 -36.33 9.12
CA HIS A 349 0.75 -36.66 10.54
C HIS A 349 1.34 -35.54 11.42
N GLY A 350 1.89 -34.48 10.82
CA GLY A 350 2.53 -33.37 11.52
C GLY A 350 4.01 -33.57 11.80
N ASN A 351 4.65 -34.61 11.23
CA ASN A 351 6.08 -34.83 11.42
C ASN A 351 6.90 -34.01 10.43
N ILE A 352 8.06 -33.52 10.89
CA ILE A 352 9.04 -32.87 10.02
C ILE A 352 9.71 -33.93 9.14
N VAL A 353 9.72 -33.68 7.83
CA VAL A 353 10.36 -34.51 6.81
C VAL A 353 11.66 -33.85 6.40
N GLY A 354 12.78 -34.55 6.59
CA GLY A 354 14.11 -34.05 6.24
C GLY A 354 14.59 -32.93 7.16
N ARG A 355 15.53 -32.12 6.67
CA ARG A 355 16.15 -31.04 7.46
C ARG A 355 15.44 -29.70 7.18
N PRO A 356 15.05 -28.95 8.22
CA PRO A 356 14.57 -27.58 8.05
C PRO A 356 15.61 -26.69 7.35
N VAL A 357 15.13 -25.75 6.54
CA VAL A 357 15.93 -24.84 5.72
C VAL A 357 15.74 -23.42 6.24
N ARG A 358 16.85 -22.71 6.44
CA ARG A 358 16.86 -21.27 6.71
C ARG A 358 17.11 -20.50 5.42
N ILE A 359 16.28 -19.49 5.16
CA ILE A 359 16.41 -18.56 4.04
C ILE A 359 16.61 -17.16 4.63
N ASN A 360 17.84 -16.64 4.51
CA ASN A 360 18.15 -15.29 4.99
C ASN A 360 17.42 -14.22 4.15
N LEU A 361 16.91 -13.21 4.83
CA LEU A 361 16.31 -12.02 4.26
C LEU A 361 17.22 -10.83 4.51
N ASP A 362 18.20 -10.64 3.64
CA ASP A 362 19.07 -9.46 3.66
C ASP A 362 18.30 -8.25 3.11
N VAL A 363 17.35 -7.71 3.88
CA VAL A 363 16.39 -6.67 3.44
C VAL A 363 16.56 -5.33 4.15
N ASP A 364 17.28 -5.32 5.26
CA ASP A 364 17.42 -4.15 6.12
C ASP A 364 18.29 -3.06 5.48
N GLY A 365 17.86 -1.81 5.62
CA GLY A 365 18.56 -0.64 5.04
C GLY A 365 18.53 -0.55 3.51
N LEU A 366 17.97 -1.54 2.81
CA LEU A 366 17.99 -1.57 1.35
C LEU A 366 16.94 -0.64 0.71
N PRO A 367 17.26 -0.02 -0.44
CA PRO A 367 16.27 0.64 -1.28
C PRO A 367 15.14 -0.34 -1.68
N ALA A 368 13.92 0.18 -1.78
CA ALA A 368 12.73 -0.64 -2.06
C ALA A 368 12.89 -1.60 -3.27
N PRO A 369 13.47 -1.20 -4.42
CA PRO A 369 13.64 -2.13 -5.55
C PRO A 369 14.53 -3.34 -5.22
N THR A 370 15.65 -3.11 -4.51
CA THR A 370 16.59 -4.17 -4.13
C THR A 370 15.94 -5.09 -3.10
N ARG A 371 15.30 -4.48 -2.10
CA ARG A 371 14.54 -5.20 -1.07
C ARG A 371 13.46 -6.11 -1.68
N ASP A 372 12.66 -5.59 -2.60
CA ASP A 372 11.60 -6.34 -3.26
C ASP A 372 12.18 -7.46 -4.17
N GLY A 373 13.38 -7.26 -4.72
CA GLY A 373 14.13 -8.29 -5.44
C GLY A 373 14.58 -9.43 -4.54
N HIS A 374 15.13 -9.13 -3.36
CA HIS A 374 15.54 -10.13 -2.36
C HIS A 374 14.34 -10.92 -1.84
N LEU A 375 13.22 -10.23 -1.54
CA LEU A 375 11.97 -10.87 -1.14
C LEU A 375 11.45 -11.81 -2.23
N ARG A 376 11.47 -11.39 -3.49
CA ARG A 376 11.05 -12.26 -4.61
C ARG A 376 11.91 -13.52 -4.69
N ARG A 377 13.23 -13.39 -4.53
CA ARG A 377 14.14 -14.54 -4.53
C ARG A 377 13.80 -15.51 -3.39
N ALA A 378 13.62 -15.01 -2.17
CA ALA A 378 13.28 -15.85 -1.01
C ALA A 378 11.93 -16.58 -1.21
N ILE A 379 10.90 -15.87 -1.69
CA ILE A 379 9.59 -16.47 -1.99
C ILE A 379 9.70 -17.52 -3.11
N SER A 380 10.47 -17.24 -4.17
CA SER A 380 10.72 -18.23 -5.23
C SER A 380 11.42 -19.48 -4.70
N THR A 381 12.37 -19.34 -3.77
CA THR A 381 13.02 -20.47 -3.10
C THR A 381 12.00 -21.31 -2.31
N LEU A 382 11.09 -20.69 -1.56
CA LEU A 382 10.02 -21.41 -0.85
C LEU A 382 9.10 -22.18 -1.81
N ILE A 383 8.71 -21.57 -2.92
CA ILE A 383 7.84 -22.22 -3.92
C ILE A 383 8.55 -23.42 -4.53
N HIS A 384 9.82 -23.29 -4.91
CA HIS A 384 10.60 -24.41 -5.46
C HIS A 384 10.77 -25.52 -4.43
N LEU A 385 11.05 -25.20 -3.16
CA LEU A 385 11.18 -26.18 -2.09
C LEU A 385 9.86 -26.95 -1.89
N ALA A 386 8.72 -26.25 -1.85
CA ALA A 386 7.41 -26.88 -1.76
C ALA A 386 7.16 -27.82 -2.95
N GLN A 387 7.48 -27.40 -4.17
CA GLN A 387 7.32 -28.23 -5.38
C GLN A 387 8.24 -29.46 -5.36
N GLN A 388 9.50 -29.29 -5.01
CA GLN A 388 10.50 -30.38 -4.95
C GLN A 388 10.09 -31.48 -3.97
N HIS A 389 9.44 -31.12 -2.86
CA HIS A 389 9.01 -32.08 -1.85
C HIS A 389 7.56 -32.56 -1.99
N GLY A 390 6.87 -32.16 -3.07
CA GLY A 390 5.48 -32.54 -3.33
C GLY A 390 4.49 -31.96 -2.32
N CYS A 391 4.78 -30.80 -1.76
CA CYS A 391 3.86 -30.11 -0.86
C CYS A 391 2.68 -29.53 -1.65
N ALA A 392 1.46 -29.78 -1.16
CA ALA A 392 0.25 -29.21 -1.74
C ALA A 392 -0.05 -27.78 -1.23
N SER A 393 0.61 -27.36 -0.14
CA SER A 393 0.44 -26.04 0.45
C SER A 393 1.73 -25.49 1.08
N ILE A 394 1.72 -24.17 1.32
CA ILE A 394 2.70 -23.46 2.16
C ILE A 394 1.91 -22.87 3.33
N SER A 395 2.27 -23.21 4.56
CA SER A 395 1.60 -22.76 5.78
C SER A 395 2.44 -21.70 6.49
N ILE A 396 1.84 -20.55 6.81
CA ILE A 396 2.50 -19.43 7.50
C ILE A 396 1.70 -19.04 8.74
N GLU A 397 2.36 -18.39 9.69
CA GLU A 397 1.67 -17.80 10.83
C GLU A 397 0.77 -16.62 10.42
N ASP A 398 -0.42 -16.54 11.02
CA ASP A 398 -1.25 -15.35 10.97
C ASP A 398 -0.73 -14.30 11.96
N LEU A 399 0.23 -13.50 11.49
CA LEU A 399 0.88 -12.46 12.28
C LEU A 399 0.00 -11.24 12.53
N GLY A 400 -1.23 -11.19 12.01
CA GLY A 400 -2.14 -10.06 12.21
C GLY A 400 -1.45 -8.72 11.93
N PHE A 401 -0.91 -8.53 10.71
CA PHE A 401 -0.11 -7.35 10.35
C PHE A 401 -0.80 -5.99 10.59
N ASP A 402 -2.11 -5.99 10.81
CA ASP A 402 -2.88 -4.83 11.27
C ASP A 402 -2.54 -4.40 12.72
N ASP A 403 -2.19 -5.36 13.60
CA ASP A 403 -1.91 -5.14 15.03
C ASP A 403 -0.40 -4.96 15.34
N ALA A 404 0.49 -5.64 14.60
CA ALA A 404 1.92 -5.77 14.95
C ALA A 404 2.73 -4.47 14.92
N ARG A 405 2.32 -3.46 14.13
CA ARG A 405 2.99 -2.14 14.11
C ARG A 405 2.80 -1.33 15.39
N THR A 406 1.79 -1.66 16.19
CA THR A 406 1.26 -0.79 17.24
C THR A 406 1.88 -1.11 18.61
N THR A 407 2.17 -2.37 18.88
CA THR A 407 2.62 -2.86 20.20
C THR A 407 4.12 -2.71 20.43
N GLY A 408 4.95 -2.77 19.38
CA GLY A 408 6.42 -2.82 19.55
C GLY A 408 7.04 -1.58 20.19
N ARG A 409 6.44 -0.39 20.00
CA ARG A 409 7.05 0.88 20.42
C ARG A 409 6.83 1.27 21.88
N GLU A 410 5.76 0.77 22.51
CA GLU A 410 5.44 1.10 23.92
C GLU A 410 5.67 -0.08 24.88
N THR A 411 5.82 -1.30 24.35
CA THR A 411 6.07 -2.52 25.13
C THR A 411 7.55 -2.84 25.27
N MET A 412 8.37 -2.43 24.30
CA MET A 412 9.81 -2.45 24.46
C MET A 412 10.22 -1.16 25.15
N GLY A 413 10.70 -1.27 26.40
CA GLY A 413 11.47 -0.20 27.02
C GLY A 413 12.69 0.15 26.15
N PRO A 414 13.44 1.22 26.47
CA PRO A 414 14.69 1.50 25.78
C PRO A 414 15.58 0.25 25.91
N GLY A 415 15.72 -0.49 24.82
CA GLY A 415 16.56 -1.67 24.78
C GLY A 415 17.98 -1.25 25.10
N ASN A 416 18.55 -1.88 26.12
CA ASN A 416 19.98 -1.87 26.40
C ASN A 416 20.73 -2.15 25.11
N ALA A 417 21.32 -1.10 24.53
CA ALA A 417 22.48 -1.25 23.69
C ALA A 417 23.59 -1.79 24.60
N ALA A 418 23.75 -3.11 24.62
CA ALA A 418 24.91 -3.74 25.22
C ALA A 418 26.15 -3.24 24.46
N SER A 419 26.87 -2.31 25.09
CA SER A 419 28.32 -2.22 25.14
C SER A 419 29.09 -2.78 23.93
N GLY A 420 29.18 -1.97 22.88
CA GLY A 420 30.33 -1.96 21.97
C GLY A 420 31.02 -0.61 22.14
N SER A 421 32.21 -0.63 22.76
CA SER A 421 33.10 0.51 22.96
C SER A 421 33.24 1.40 21.71
N ALA A 422 32.83 2.66 21.80
CA ALA A 422 33.35 3.75 20.97
C ALA A 422 33.28 5.05 21.78
N ALA A 423 34.44 5.51 22.23
CA ALA A 423 34.63 6.78 22.93
C ALA A 423 34.17 7.97 22.05
N PRO A 424 33.69 9.07 22.67
CA PRO A 424 33.21 10.24 21.93
C PRO A 424 34.40 10.98 21.28
N LEU A 425 34.41 11.01 19.94
CA LEU A 425 35.25 11.91 19.16
C LEU A 425 34.83 13.36 19.41
N GLN A 426 35.64 14.07 20.20
CA GLN A 426 35.69 15.53 20.21
C GLN A 426 36.10 16.01 18.81
N VAL A 427 35.19 16.70 18.11
CA VAL A 427 35.54 17.44 16.90
C VAL A 427 35.82 18.88 17.31
N SER A 428 37.11 19.17 17.48
CA SER A 428 37.66 20.52 17.50
C SER A 428 37.41 21.21 16.16
N ARG A 429 36.94 22.45 16.21
CA ARG A 429 36.91 23.37 15.07
C ARG A 429 38.33 23.72 14.63
N PRO A 430 38.58 23.84 13.32
CA PRO A 430 39.43 24.89 12.77
C PRO A 430 38.53 25.84 11.94
N GLY A 431 38.66 27.17 12.01
CA GLY A 431 39.90 27.93 12.00
C GLY A 431 40.18 28.34 10.55
N SER A 432 39.77 29.55 10.21
CA SER A 432 39.91 30.22 8.91
C SER A 432 41.38 30.53 8.53
N SER A 433 41.74 30.34 7.26
CA SER A 433 42.73 31.11 6.44
C SER A 433 43.18 30.21 5.27
N SER A 434 42.78 30.49 4.02
CA SER A 434 43.43 31.33 2.98
C SER A 434 44.61 30.66 2.25
N ASN A 435 44.58 30.80 0.92
CA ASN A 435 45.63 30.58 -0.09
C ASN A 435 45.88 29.12 -0.51
N ALA A 436 46.27 28.78 -1.74
CA ALA A 436 46.25 29.39 -3.07
C ALA A 436 46.86 28.32 -4.02
N TRP A 437 46.37 28.26 -5.26
CA TRP A 437 47.11 27.93 -6.49
C TRP A 437 47.51 26.48 -6.86
N SER A 438 47.00 26.11 -8.04
CA SER A 438 47.61 25.45 -9.21
C SER A 438 48.18 24.02 -9.13
N GLY A 439 47.71 23.21 -10.09
CA GLY A 439 48.19 21.89 -10.49
C GLY A 439 47.16 21.23 -11.39
#